data_AF-A0A0J6HF90-F1
#
_entry.id   AF-A0A0J6HF90-F1
#
_cell.length_a   1.000
_cell.length_b   1.000
_cell.length_c   1.000
_cell.angle_alpha   90.00
_cell.angle_beta   90.00
_cell.angle_gamma   90.00
#
_symmetry.space_group_name_H-M   'P 1'
#
loop_
_entity.id
_entity.type
_entity.pdbx_description
1 polymer ?
#
loop_
_entity_poly.entity_id
_entity_poly.type
_entity_poly.pdbx_seq_one_letter_code
_entity_poly.pdbx_strand_id
1 'polypeptide(L)'
;MAVQAESGIASTANSTAISGAAVAANLTTQYNDTRPDCGKPSMPAFLCRGVTMRSTVASNDYSSWNPSPHSQTSGGVSFSYLSKDAKFTGLVFGQKNGFIFYPVLAKPAGTRQIEVLCSYPVDGATQLRLAPGCGAHPYSPDRSRRCQTIGVTTAEQWLTNRISSLDMCSFDVRDSMNHLGADSFYQTIRAHRLGNFFAQQHAYIELILKTWPQNIPNELPIQAFFYLDGGLAGAQHDQRDFFNKTGGRVMPIIKITLPRTASEDAQFIYSAADQVK
;
A
#
# COMPACT_ATOMS: atom_id res chain seq x y z
N MET A 1 -39.01 -7.98 52.10
CA MET A 1 -37.69 -7.90 51.43
C MET A 1 -37.80 -8.69 50.13
N ALA A 2 -38.02 -8.00 49.02
CA ALA A 2 -38.14 -8.61 47.70
C ALA A 2 -36.80 -8.48 46.97
N VAL A 3 -36.31 -9.59 46.44
CA VAL A 3 -35.08 -9.69 45.65
C VAL A 3 -35.44 -9.32 44.20
N GLN A 4 -34.77 -8.32 43.63
CA GLN A 4 -34.80 -8.07 42.18
C GLN A 4 -33.45 -8.46 41.59
N ALA A 5 -33.47 -9.45 40.70
CA ALA A 5 -32.36 -9.84 39.87
C ALA A 5 -32.34 -8.97 38.62
N GLU A 6 -31.27 -8.21 38.42
CA GLU A 6 -31.01 -7.51 37.16
C GLU A 6 -30.33 -8.47 36.18
N SER A 7 -31.10 -8.94 35.20
CA SER A 7 -30.58 -9.65 34.03
C SER A 7 -29.90 -8.65 33.09
N GLY A 8 -28.57 -8.56 33.19
CA GLY A 8 -27.74 -7.84 32.22
C GLY A 8 -27.76 -8.54 30.87
N ILE A 9 -28.45 -7.94 29.89
CA ILE A 9 -28.41 -8.38 28.49
C ILE A 9 -27.05 -7.95 27.94
N ALA A 10 -26.15 -8.92 27.75
CA ALA A 10 -24.91 -8.71 27.02
C ALA A 10 -25.25 -8.45 25.54
N SER A 11 -25.10 -7.20 25.09
CA SER A 11 -25.16 -6.84 23.68
C SER A 11 -23.93 -7.40 22.95
N THR A 12 -24.07 -8.54 22.29
CA THR A 12 -23.08 -9.02 21.31
C THR A 12 -23.07 -8.06 20.12
N ALA A 13 -22.05 -7.20 20.05
CA ALA A 13 -21.76 -6.46 18.84
C ALA A 13 -21.30 -7.45 17.76
N ASN A 14 -22.23 -7.89 16.92
CA ASN A 14 -21.89 -8.58 15.68
C ASN A 14 -21.20 -7.56 14.76
N SER A 15 -19.86 -7.55 14.77
CA SER A 15 -19.11 -6.90 13.69
C SER A 15 -19.39 -7.69 12.41
N THR A 16 -20.31 -7.21 11.58
CA THR A 16 -20.53 -7.78 10.25
C THR A 16 -19.25 -7.64 9.44
N ALA A 17 -18.55 -8.75 9.21
CA ALA A 17 -17.41 -8.79 8.30
C ALA A 17 -17.88 -8.30 6.92
N ILE A 18 -17.15 -7.35 6.33
CA ILE A 18 -17.44 -6.85 4.98
C ILE A 18 -17.25 -8.00 3.99
N SER A 19 -18.22 -8.23 3.10
CA SER A 19 -18.14 -9.31 2.12
C SER A 19 -17.03 -9.06 1.09
N GLY A 20 -16.48 -10.12 0.49
CA GLY A 20 -15.46 -9.97 -0.56
C GLY A 20 -15.93 -9.17 -1.76
N ALA A 21 -17.21 -9.26 -2.14
CA ALA A 21 -17.81 -8.42 -3.17
C ALA A 21 -17.82 -6.92 -2.79
N ALA A 22 -18.12 -6.61 -1.52
CA ALA A 22 -18.05 -5.24 -1.02
C ALA A 22 -16.60 -4.73 -0.95
N VAL A 23 -15.63 -5.60 -0.64
CA VAL A 23 -14.20 -5.24 -0.72
C VAL A 23 -13.79 -4.91 -2.16
N ALA A 24 -14.19 -5.71 -3.16
CA ALA A 24 -13.93 -5.42 -4.58
C ALA A 24 -14.54 -4.08 -5.03
N ALA A 25 -15.78 -3.80 -4.61
CA ALA A 25 -16.44 -2.54 -4.87
C ALA A 25 -15.69 -1.35 -4.23
N ASN A 26 -15.27 -1.48 -2.97
CA ASN A 26 -14.51 -0.46 -2.26
C ASN A 26 -13.16 -0.17 -2.97
N LEU A 27 -12.44 -1.21 -3.39
CA LEU A 27 -11.18 -1.05 -4.15
C LEU A 27 -11.42 -0.34 -5.48
N THR A 28 -12.51 -0.64 -6.17
CA THR A 28 -12.91 0.03 -7.42
C THR A 28 -13.21 1.51 -7.17
N THR A 29 -13.94 1.86 -6.11
CA THR A 29 -14.20 3.25 -5.73
C THR A 29 -12.90 3.98 -5.37
N GLN A 30 -12.05 3.37 -4.54
CA GLN A 30 -10.76 3.95 -4.14
C GLN A 30 -9.83 4.19 -5.33
N TYR A 31 -9.77 3.25 -6.28
CA TYR A 31 -8.99 3.37 -7.50
C TYR A 31 -9.49 4.53 -8.39
N ASN A 32 -10.81 4.67 -8.56
CA ASN A 32 -11.39 5.67 -9.45
C ASN A 32 -11.40 7.09 -8.89
N ASP A 33 -11.23 7.26 -7.57
CA ASP A 33 -11.11 8.56 -6.94
C ASP A 33 -9.78 9.22 -7.32
N THR A 34 -9.84 10.46 -7.81
CA THR A 34 -8.68 11.26 -8.26
C THR A 34 -8.49 12.55 -7.47
N ARG A 35 -9.18 12.71 -6.33
CA ARG A 35 -9.00 13.89 -5.46
C ARG A 35 -7.54 14.04 -5.02
N PRO A 36 -6.98 15.25 -4.97
CA PRO A 36 -5.57 15.45 -4.62
C PRO A 36 -5.29 15.11 -3.14
N ASP A 37 -6.29 15.23 -2.28
CA ASP A 37 -6.23 15.01 -0.84
C ASP A 37 -7.53 14.40 -0.32
N CYS A 38 -7.56 14.09 0.98
CA CYS A 38 -8.70 13.49 1.67
C CYS A 38 -9.58 14.53 2.38
N GLY A 39 -9.78 15.69 1.75
CA GLY A 39 -10.69 16.76 2.18
C GLY A 39 -10.01 17.92 2.92
N LYS A 40 -8.69 17.84 3.16
CA LYS A 40 -7.88 18.90 3.76
C LYS A 40 -6.47 18.89 3.17
N PRO A 41 -5.80 20.05 3.04
CA PRO A 41 -4.41 20.12 2.57
C PRO A 41 -3.40 19.36 3.42
N SER A 42 -3.74 18.97 4.65
CA SER A 42 -2.88 18.16 5.54
C SER A 42 -3.15 16.66 5.44
N MET A 43 -4.01 16.21 4.52
CA MET A 43 -4.46 14.82 4.43
C MET A 43 -4.12 14.21 3.07
N PRO A 44 -2.91 13.64 2.88
CA PRO A 44 -2.52 12.99 1.63
C PRO A 44 -3.55 11.99 1.10
N ALA A 45 -3.69 11.90 -0.23
CA ALA A 45 -4.68 11.05 -0.88
C ALA A 45 -4.63 9.55 -0.46
N PHE A 46 -3.46 8.99 -0.14
CA PHE A 46 -3.34 7.60 0.33
C PHE A 46 -4.09 7.32 1.65
N LEU A 47 -4.52 8.36 2.37
CA LEU A 47 -5.30 8.20 3.58
C LEU A 47 -6.73 7.71 3.32
N CYS A 48 -7.29 7.94 2.14
CA CYS A 48 -8.69 7.64 1.82
C CYS A 48 -8.91 7.01 0.44
N ARG A 49 -7.94 7.10 -0.47
CA ARG A 49 -8.09 6.62 -1.85
C ARG A 49 -6.84 5.94 -2.37
N GLY A 50 -6.97 5.39 -3.58
CA GLY A 50 -5.98 4.52 -4.20
C GLY A 50 -5.85 3.18 -3.49
N VAL A 51 -5.09 2.28 -4.10
CA VAL A 51 -4.87 0.93 -3.61
C VAL A 51 -3.40 0.79 -3.22
N THR A 52 -3.16 0.70 -1.92
CA THR A 52 -1.82 0.48 -1.34
C THR A 52 -1.59 -1.01 -1.19
N MET A 53 -0.78 -1.58 -2.08
CA MET A 53 -0.59 -3.03 -2.20
C MET A 53 0.88 -3.42 -2.10
N ARG A 54 1.17 -4.57 -1.50
CA ARG A 54 2.51 -5.14 -1.46
C ARG A 54 2.47 -6.51 -2.09
N SER A 55 3.28 -6.70 -3.12
CA SER A 55 3.51 -8.02 -3.68
C SER A 55 4.47 -8.82 -2.79
N THR A 56 4.25 -10.13 -2.73
CA THR A 56 4.99 -11.04 -1.85
C THR A 56 5.30 -12.35 -2.58
N VAL A 57 6.08 -13.21 -1.92
CA VAL A 57 6.27 -14.60 -2.33
C VAL A 57 5.78 -15.45 -1.18
N ALA A 58 4.77 -16.30 -1.45
CA ALA A 58 4.24 -17.22 -0.45
C ALA A 58 5.32 -18.23 -0.04
N SER A 59 5.41 -18.52 1.27
CA SER A 59 6.38 -19.46 1.83
C SER A 59 5.82 -20.13 3.07
N ASN A 60 6.32 -21.32 3.39
CA ASN A 60 6.05 -21.98 4.68
C ASN A 60 7.02 -21.50 5.79
N ASP A 61 8.11 -20.82 5.43
CA ASP A 61 9.15 -20.38 6.37
C ASP A 61 8.81 -19.05 7.06
N TYR A 62 7.91 -18.26 6.46
CA TYR A 62 7.47 -16.96 6.96
C TYR A 62 6.08 -16.63 6.43
N SER A 63 5.33 -15.80 7.14
CA SER A 63 4.06 -15.26 6.66
C SER A 63 4.29 -14.06 5.75
N SER A 64 3.54 -13.95 4.63
CA SER A 64 3.72 -12.89 3.62
C SER A 64 3.60 -11.45 4.15
N TRP A 65 2.87 -11.23 5.25
CA TRP A 65 2.71 -9.91 5.88
C TRP A 65 3.81 -9.57 6.89
N ASN A 66 4.78 -10.46 7.12
CA ASN A 66 5.91 -10.17 7.97
C ASN A 66 6.96 -9.33 7.23
N PRO A 67 7.50 -8.26 7.85
CA PRO A 67 8.58 -7.50 7.24
C PRO A 67 9.82 -8.38 6.99
N SER A 68 10.48 -8.19 5.85
CA SER A 68 11.70 -8.93 5.52
C SER A 68 12.83 -8.58 6.51
N PRO A 69 13.91 -9.39 6.61
CA PRO A 69 15.08 -9.02 7.43
C PRO A 69 15.63 -7.64 7.09
N HIS A 70 15.70 -7.28 5.80
CA HIS A 70 16.09 -5.95 5.38
C HIS A 70 15.13 -4.87 5.92
N SER A 71 13.81 -5.10 5.86
CA SER A 71 12.82 -4.13 6.34
C SER A 71 12.91 -3.94 7.86
N GLN A 72 13.17 -5.02 8.61
CA GLN A 72 13.39 -4.95 10.06
C GLN A 72 14.60 -4.08 10.41
N THR A 73 15.70 -4.20 9.66
CA THR A 73 16.92 -3.43 9.88
C THR A 73 16.79 -1.98 9.40
N SER A 74 16.20 -1.75 8.22
CA SER A 74 16.06 -0.40 7.67
C SER A 74 14.96 0.41 8.36
N GLY A 75 13.92 -0.25 8.85
CA GLY A 75 12.73 0.40 9.41
C GLY A 75 11.69 0.78 8.35
N GLY A 76 11.86 0.38 7.08
CA GLY A 76 10.92 0.65 5.99
C GLY A 76 10.46 -0.60 5.24
N VAL A 77 9.20 -0.62 4.83
CA VAL A 77 8.56 -1.67 4.03
C VAL A 77 7.99 -1.06 2.75
N SER A 78 8.43 -1.57 1.60
CA SER A 78 7.98 -1.09 0.28
C SER A 78 6.58 -1.57 -0.09
N PHE A 79 5.76 -0.66 -0.64
CA PHE A 79 4.43 -0.91 -1.21
C PHE A 79 4.32 -0.21 -2.55
N SER A 80 3.49 -0.74 -3.44
CA SER A 80 3.04 -0.05 -4.64
C SER A 80 1.74 0.70 -4.36
N TYR A 81 1.57 1.87 -4.98
CA TYR A 81 0.32 2.62 -4.95
C TYR A 81 -0.30 2.69 -6.34
N LEU A 82 -1.54 2.19 -6.47
CA LEU A 82 -2.29 2.16 -7.72
C LEU A 82 -3.52 3.08 -7.63
N SER A 83 -3.66 3.98 -8.60
CA SER A 83 -4.87 4.81 -8.77
C SER A 83 -5.13 5.08 -10.24
N LYS A 84 -6.33 5.56 -10.58
CA LYS A 84 -6.71 5.89 -11.97
C LYS A 84 -5.79 6.93 -12.61
N ASP A 85 -5.23 7.82 -11.81
CA ASP A 85 -4.27 8.85 -12.19
C ASP A 85 -2.80 8.43 -11.99
N ALA A 86 -2.51 7.23 -11.49
CA ALA A 86 -1.15 6.68 -11.40
C ALA A 86 -1.18 5.15 -11.63
N LYS A 87 -1.24 4.78 -12.90
CA LYS A 87 -1.38 3.40 -13.37
C LYS A 87 -0.02 2.77 -13.66
N PHE A 88 0.08 1.45 -13.52
CA PHE A 88 1.24 0.67 -13.96
C PHE A 88 0.80 -0.70 -14.49
N THR A 89 1.66 -1.34 -15.28
CA THR A 89 1.34 -2.59 -16.00
C THR A 89 1.81 -3.87 -15.28
N GLY A 90 2.64 -3.75 -14.24
CA GLY A 90 3.18 -4.90 -13.53
C GLY A 90 3.77 -4.59 -12.15
N LEU A 91 4.04 -5.64 -11.39
CA LEU A 91 4.61 -5.58 -10.04
C LEU A 91 6.12 -5.87 -10.05
N VAL A 92 6.79 -5.51 -8.96
CA VAL A 92 8.24 -5.74 -8.78
C VAL A 92 8.59 -7.22 -8.98
N PHE A 93 9.70 -7.47 -9.68
CA PHE A 93 10.22 -8.81 -10.01
C PHE A 93 9.22 -9.76 -10.70
N GLY A 94 8.17 -9.22 -11.33
CA GLY A 94 7.15 -10.03 -11.98
C GLY A 94 6.26 -10.82 -11.01
N GLN A 95 6.27 -10.47 -9.72
CA GLN A 95 5.42 -11.10 -8.70
C GLN A 95 3.93 -10.99 -9.09
N LYS A 96 3.14 -11.97 -8.65
CA LYS A 96 1.75 -12.13 -9.08
C LYS A 96 0.74 -12.19 -7.94
N ASN A 97 1.15 -12.07 -6.69
CA ASN A 97 0.25 -12.06 -5.54
C ASN A 97 0.80 -11.20 -4.41
N GLY A 98 -0.04 -10.96 -3.42
CA GLY A 98 0.33 -10.29 -2.18
C GLY A 98 -0.89 -9.83 -1.41
N PHE A 99 -0.77 -8.72 -0.70
CA PHE A 99 -1.85 -8.17 0.12
C PHE A 99 -2.04 -6.66 -0.06
N ILE A 100 -3.23 -6.21 0.29
CA ILE A 100 -3.67 -4.81 0.23
C ILE A 100 -3.94 -4.33 1.65
N PHE A 101 -3.45 -3.15 2.01
CA PHE A 101 -3.89 -2.48 3.23
C PHE A 101 -5.10 -1.60 2.98
N TYR A 102 -5.96 -1.50 4.00
CA TYR A 102 -7.00 -0.47 4.03
C TYR A 102 -6.37 0.92 3.90
N PRO A 103 -7.04 1.87 3.24
CA PRO A 103 -6.70 3.29 3.39
C PRO A 103 -6.70 3.66 4.87
N VAL A 104 -5.78 4.52 5.29
CA VAL A 104 -5.50 4.80 6.71
C VAL A 104 -6.76 5.23 7.48
N LEU A 105 -7.63 6.04 6.89
CA LEU A 105 -8.86 6.53 7.52
C LEU A 105 -10.01 5.51 7.51
N ALA A 106 -9.88 4.45 6.72
CA ALA A 106 -10.86 3.37 6.61
C ALA A 106 -10.40 2.09 7.33
N LYS A 107 -9.25 2.11 8.01
CA LYS A 107 -8.73 0.93 8.71
C LYS A 107 -9.70 0.47 9.81
N PRO A 108 -9.86 -0.84 10.04
CA PRO A 108 -10.69 -1.33 11.14
C PRO A 108 -10.20 -0.84 12.51
N ALA A 109 -11.14 -0.60 13.42
CA ALA A 109 -10.80 -0.31 14.82
C ALA A 109 -9.93 -1.44 15.42
N GLY A 110 -8.98 -1.07 16.28
CA GLY A 110 -8.03 -2.01 16.87
C GLY A 110 -6.85 -2.44 15.98
N THR A 111 -6.86 -2.11 14.69
CA THR A 111 -5.67 -2.30 13.82
C THR A 111 -4.71 -1.12 13.92
N ARG A 112 -3.42 -1.37 13.67
CA ARG A 112 -2.36 -0.38 13.67
C ARG A 112 -2.55 0.64 12.55
N GLN A 113 -2.25 1.90 12.87
CA GLN A 113 -1.98 2.91 11.87
C GLN A 113 -0.51 2.78 11.44
N ILE A 114 -0.27 2.28 10.24
CA ILE A 114 1.08 2.19 9.67
C ILE A 114 1.37 3.48 8.92
N GLU A 115 2.41 4.20 9.34
CA GLU A 115 2.79 5.49 8.77
C GLU A 115 3.42 5.32 7.38
N VAL A 116 3.05 6.17 6.42
CA VAL A 116 3.75 6.29 5.13
C VAL A 116 4.85 7.33 5.29
N LEU A 117 6.09 6.93 5.07
CA LEU A 117 7.28 7.71 5.39
C LEU A 117 7.82 8.54 4.22
N CYS A 118 7.67 8.03 3.00
CA CYS A 118 8.00 8.73 1.77
C CYS A 118 7.35 8.05 0.56
N SER A 119 7.37 8.75 -0.56
CA SER A 119 6.86 8.27 -1.84
C SER A 119 7.83 8.58 -2.98
N TYR A 120 7.99 7.63 -3.88
CA TYR A 120 8.72 7.76 -5.14
C TYR A 120 7.74 7.65 -6.32
N PRO A 121 7.84 8.52 -7.34
CA PRO A 121 7.00 8.44 -8.54
C PRO A 121 7.15 7.15 -9.37
N VAL A 122 8.22 6.39 -9.17
CA VAL A 122 8.54 5.09 -9.78
C VAL A 122 9.30 4.24 -8.75
N ASP A 123 9.77 3.05 -9.09
CA ASP A 123 10.70 2.29 -8.24
C ASP A 123 11.92 3.11 -7.83
N GLY A 124 12.11 3.24 -6.52
CA GLY A 124 13.16 4.03 -5.91
C GLY A 124 14.46 3.27 -5.72
N ALA A 125 14.55 1.95 -5.94
CA ALA A 125 15.67 1.11 -5.51
C ALA A 125 15.94 1.21 -4.00
N THR A 126 14.86 1.16 -3.22
CA THR A 126 14.85 1.53 -1.79
C THR A 126 15.68 0.63 -0.89
N GLN A 127 16.00 -0.59 -1.33
CA GLN A 127 16.88 -1.52 -0.62
C GLN A 127 18.31 -1.00 -0.43
N LEU A 128 18.80 -0.14 -1.33
CA LEU A 128 20.16 0.41 -1.27
C LEU A 128 20.22 1.80 -0.62
N ARG A 129 19.08 2.38 -0.27
CA ARG A 129 19.01 3.75 0.25
C ARG A 129 19.21 3.81 1.74
N LEU A 130 19.73 4.94 2.22
CA LEU A 130 19.83 5.22 3.65
C LEU A 130 18.46 5.03 4.33
N ALA A 131 18.52 4.43 5.53
CA ALA A 131 17.35 4.08 6.32
C ALA A 131 16.39 5.28 6.47
N PRO A 132 15.07 5.06 6.36
CA PRO A 132 14.39 3.77 6.21
C PRO A 132 14.16 3.31 4.76
N GLY A 133 15.00 3.74 3.82
CA GLY A 133 14.76 3.59 2.39
C GLY A 133 14.25 4.86 1.72
N CYS A 134 14.08 5.94 2.49
CA CYS A 134 13.71 7.27 2.01
C CYS A 134 14.91 8.22 1.81
N GLY A 135 16.10 7.79 2.23
CA GLY A 135 17.29 8.61 2.20
C GLY A 135 18.06 8.51 0.89
N ALA A 136 19.29 9.01 0.93
CA ALA A 136 20.16 9.03 -0.23
C ALA A 136 20.53 7.61 -0.69
N HIS A 137 20.59 7.43 -2.00
CA HIS A 137 21.25 6.31 -2.64
C HIS A 137 22.78 6.49 -2.60
N PRO A 138 23.58 5.45 -2.31
CA PRO A 138 25.03 5.56 -2.14
C PRO A 138 25.77 6.04 -3.39
N TYR A 139 25.25 5.73 -4.58
CA TYR A 139 25.81 6.21 -5.86
C TYR A 139 25.30 7.61 -6.28
N SER A 140 24.41 8.23 -5.51
CA SER A 140 23.88 9.58 -5.79
C SER A 140 23.57 10.37 -4.51
N PRO A 141 24.52 10.48 -3.56
CA PRO A 141 24.22 10.92 -2.20
C PRO A 141 23.68 12.36 -2.11
N ASP A 142 23.95 13.21 -3.10
CA ASP A 142 23.57 14.63 -3.08
C ASP A 142 22.23 14.91 -3.76
N ARG A 143 21.81 14.09 -4.74
CA ARG A 143 20.59 14.33 -5.54
C ARG A 143 19.42 13.42 -5.15
N SER A 144 19.69 12.39 -4.36
CA SER A 144 18.73 11.31 -4.10
C SER A 144 18.23 11.27 -2.65
N ARG A 145 18.53 12.31 -1.86
CA ARG A 145 17.99 12.52 -0.49
C ARG A 145 16.47 12.74 -0.54
N ARG A 146 15.84 13.09 0.58
CA ARG A 146 14.44 13.56 0.56
C ARG A 146 14.35 14.83 -0.29
N CYS A 147 13.36 14.91 -1.18
CA CYS A 147 13.23 15.97 -2.17
C CYS A 147 13.26 17.37 -1.55
N GLN A 148 12.53 17.54 -0.45
CA GLN A 148 12.43 18.83 0.25
C GLN A 148 13.79 19.29 0.82
N THR A 149 14.69 18.35 1.15
CA THR A 149 16.03 18.68 1.68
C THR A 149 17.01 19.17 0.62
N ILE A 150 16.66 19.02 -0.66
CA ILE A 150 17.48 19.44 -1.80
C ILE A 150 16.73 20.44 -2.71
N GLY A 151 15.66 21.05 -2.19
CA GLY A 151 14.89 22.08 -2.90
C GLY A 151 13.96 21.56 -4.00
N VAL A 152 13.74 20.25 -4.09
CA VAL A 152 12.75 19.65 -5.00
C VAL A 152 11.42 19.55 -4.28
N THR A 153 10.42 20.25 -4.80
CA THR A 153 9.06 20.31 -4.23
C THR A 153 7.97 20.09 -5.27
N THR A 154 8.26 20.22 -6.56
CA THR A 154 7.28 19.98 -7.63
C THR A 154 7.61 18.77 -8.48
N ALA A 155 6.59 18.25 -9.18
CA ALA A 155 6.76 17.18 -10.15
C ALA A 155 7.73 17.53 -11.28
N GLU A 156 7.69 18.77 -11.77
CA GLU A 156 8.59 19.28 -12.80
C GLU A 156 10.04 19.30 -12.32
N GLN A 157 10.28 19.82 -11.12
CA GLN A 157 11.60 19.79 -10.49
C GLN A 157 12.10 18.36 -10.29
N TRP A 158 11.20 17.44 -9.92
CA TRP A 158 11.55 16.03 -9.77
C TRP A 158 11.99 15.39 -11.10
N LEU A 159 11.28 15.67 -12.20
CA LEU A 159 11.65 15.19 -13.53
C LEU A 159 12.99 15.77 -14.00
N THR A 160 13.29 17.03 -13.68
CA THR A 160 14.60 17.63 -13.95
C THR A 160 15.70 17.03 -13.08
N ASN A 161 15.42 16.72 -11.82
CA ASN A 161 16.40 16.11 -10.90
C ASN A 161 16.71 14.66 -11.29
N ARG A 162 15.75 13.94 -11.87
CA ARG A 162 15.91 12.53 -12.27
C ARG A 162 16.73 12.37 -13.54
N ILE A 163 18.04 12.15 -13.37
CA ILE A 163 18.96 11.90 -14.48
C ILE A 163 19.09 10.39 -14.79
N SER A 164 18.90 9.52 -13.80
CA SER A 164 18.93 8.05 -13.95
C SER A 164 17.91 7.36 -13.04
N SER A 165 17.86 6.03 -13.06
CA SER A 165 17.07 5.23 -12.11
C SER A 165 17.59 5.28 -10.66
N LEU A 166 18.76 5.86 -10.40
CA LEU A 166 19.32 6.01 -9.05
C LEU A 166 19.30 7.46 -8.57
N ASP A 167 19.37 8.41 -9.50
CA ASP A 167 19.40 9.86 -9.25
C ASP A 167 18.00 10.43 -9.01
N MET A 168 17.24 9.91 -8.06
CA MET A 168 15.94 10.46 -7.71
C MET A 168 15.77 10.62 -6.22
N CYS A 169 15.10 11.70 -5.83
CA CYS A 169 14.74 11.98 -4.46
C CYS A 169 13.39 11.36 -4.10
N SER A 170 13.14 11.16 -2.81
CA SER A 170 11.84 10.75 -2.26
C SER A 170 11.05 11.94 -1.75
N PHE A 171 9.76 12.01 -2.04
CA PHE A 171 8.90 13.01 -1.40
C PHE A 171 8.65 12.59 0.05
N ASP A 172 8.95 13.47 1.01
CA ASP A 172 8.52 13.28 2.40
C ASP A 172 7.02 13.49 2.55
N VAL A 173 6.32 12.48 3.06
CA VAL A 173 4.86 12.48 3.22
C VAL A 173 4.43 12.15 4.67
N ARG A 174 5.38 12.20 5.60
CA ARG A 174 5.12 11.96 7.03
C ARG A 174 4.13 12.98 7.59
N ASP A 175 3.41 12.59 8.63
CA ASP A 175 2.45 13.47 9.30
C ASP A 175 3.12 14.76 9.84
N SER A 176 4.41 14.68 10.21
CA SER A 176 5.20 15.84 10.63
C SER A 176 5.39 16.91 9.54
N MET A 177 5.11 16.59 8.27
CA MET A 177 5.10 17.56 7.16
C MET A 177 3.79 18.38 7.13
N ASN A 178 2.75 17.97 7.86
CA ASN A 178 1.45 18.62 7.89
C ASN A 178 0.93 18.89 6.46
N HIS A 179 0.55 20.14 6.13
CA HIS A 179 0.05 20.50 4.81
C HIS A 179 1.03 20.21 3.66
N LEU A 180 2.35 20.19 3.92
CA LEU A 180 3.34 19.84 2.91
C LEU A 180 3.28 18.34 2.56
N GLY A 181 2.80 17.48 3.45
CA GLY A 181 2.72 16.05 3.20
C GLY A 181 1.73 15.70 2.09
N ALA A 182 0.55 16.35 2.08
CA ALA A 182 -0.44 16.08 1.04
C ALA A 182 0.00 16.63 -0.32
N ASP A 183 0.54 17.86 -0.35
CA ASP A 183 1.14 18.40 -1.57
C ASP A 183 2.26 17.48 -2.07
N SER A 184 3.21 17.09 -1.21
CA SER A 184 4.32 16.21 -1.60
C SER A 184 3.86 14.88 -2.20
N PHE A 185 2.81 14.26 -1.64
CA PHE A 185 2.23 13.05 -2.23
C PHE A 185 1.51 13.34 -3.55
N TYR A 186 0.79 14.45 -3.66
CA TYR A 186 0.18 14.88 -4.92
C TYR A 186 1.23 15.12 -6.01
N GLN A 187 2.37 15.73 -5.67
CA GLN A 187 3.50 15.92 -6.57
C GLN A 187 4.13 14.59 -7.01
N THR A 188 4.06 13.55 -6.17
CA THR A 188 4.44 12.19 -6.55
C THR A 188 3.57 11.64 -7.69
N ILE A 189 2.25 11.76 -7.54
CA ILE A 189 1.29 11.34 -8.59
C ILE A 189 1.49 12.19 -9.87
N ARG A 190 1.67 13.51 -9.73
CA ARG A 190 1.94 14.40 -10.87
C ARG A 190 3.22 14.01 -11.60
N ALA A 191 4.32 13.76 -10.90
CA ALA A 191 5.59 13.35 -11.49
C ALA A 191 5.45 12.02 -12.24
N HIS A 192 4.71 11.08 -11.66
CA HIS A 192 4.42 9.81 -12.29
C HIS A 192 3.71 9.98 -13.65
N ARG A 193 2.70 10.86 -13.70
CA ARG A 193 1.94 11.17 -14.92
C ARG A 193 2.74 11.97 -15.94
N LEU A 194 3.36 13.06 -15.51
CA LEU A 194 4.12 13.96 -16.38
C LEU A 194 5.32 13.25 -17.02
N GLY A 195 5.93 12.30 -16.31
CA GLY A 195 7.01 11.46 -16.86
C GLY A 195 6.54 10.32 -17.76
N ASN A 196 5.22 10.12 -17.95
CA ASN A 196 4.62 9.08 -18.77
C ASN A 196 5.18 7.67 -18.45
N PHE A 197 5.26 7.34 -17.16
CA PHE A 197 5.93 6.10 -16.74
C PHE A 197 5.09 4.84 -16.94
N PHE A 198 3.77 4.93 -17.10
CA PHE A 198 2.80 3.81 -17.19
C PHE A 198 3.34 2.46 -17.72
N ALA A 199 3.95 2.45 -18.92
CA ALA A 199 4.40 1.24 -19.62
C ALA A 199 5.91 0.95 -19.47
N GLN A 200 6.64 1.76 -18.70
CA GLN A 200 8.06 1.54 -18.44
C GLN A 200 8.24 0.39 -17.43
N GLN A 201 9.40 -0.27 -17.50
CA GLN A 201 9.77 -1.23 -16.46
C GLN A 201 9.87 -0.51 -15.11
N HIS A 202 9.38 -1.16 -14.05
CA HIS A 202 9.45 -0.64 -12.68
C HIS A 202 8.69 0.69 -12.45
N ALA A 203 7.62 0.91 -13.21
CA ALA A 203 6.84 2.14 -13.18
C ALA A 203 5.76 2.21 -12.09
N TYR A 204 5.81 1.42 -11.03
CA TYR A 204 4.88 1.60 -9.92
C TYR A 204 5.34 2.75 -9.03
N ILE A 205 4.41 3.60 -8.57
CA ILE A 205 4.68 4.50 -7.45
C ILE A 205 5.06 3.63 -6.26
N GLU A 206 6.24 3.87 -5.70
CA GLU A 206 6.72 3.15 -4.52
C GLU A 206 6.51 4.00 -3.27
N LEU A 207 5.79 3.44 -2.30
CA LEU A 207 5.64 3.97 -0.96
C LEU A 207 6.56 3.21 0.00
N ILE A 208 7.20 3.92 0.91
CA ILE A 208 7.88 3.31 2.05
C ILE A 208 7.03 3.50 3.29
N LEU A 209 6.51 2.42 3.83
CA LEU A 209 5.74 2.39 5.07
C LEU A 209 6.67 2.06 6.24
N LYS A 210 6.35 2.57 7.42
CA LYS A 210 7.07 2.26 8.65
C LYS A 210 6.96 0.77 8.97
N THR A 211 8.08 0.16 9.30
CA THR A 211 8.12 -1.26 9.68
C THR A 211 7.32 -1.53 10.96
N TRP A 212 6.74 -2.73 11.04
CA TRP A 212 5.97 -3.22 12.17
C TRP A 212 6.61 -4.49 12.77
N PRO A 213 6.21 -4.90 13.99
CA PRO A 213 6.68 -6.15 14.59
C PRO A 213 6.38 -7.40 13.74
N GLN A 214 7.16 -8.46 13.94
CA GLN A 214 6.87 -9.77 13.37
C GLN A 214 5.62 -10.40 13.99
N ASN A 215 4.92 -11.23 13.22
CA ASN A 215 3.91 -12.17 13.73
C ASN A 215 2.73 -11.53 14.47
N ILE A 216 2.27 -10.37 14.01
CA ILE A 216 1.11 -9.64 14.55
C ILE A 216 -0.07 -9.55 13.56
N PRO A 217 -0.49 -10.64 12.88
CA PRO A 217 -1.51 -10.56 11.82
C PRO A 217 -2.82 -9.92 12.29
N ASN A 218 -3.16 -10.09 13.57
CA ASN A 218 -4.38 -9.52 14.14
C ASN A 218 -4.38 -7.98 14.22
N GLU A 219 -3.20 -7.38 14.23
CA GLU A 219 -3.02 -5.94 14.38
C GLU A 219 -2.84 -5.22 13.03
N LEU A 220 -2.68 -5.96 11.93
CA LEU A 220 -2.43 -5.37 10.61
C LEU A 220 -3.73 -4.96 9.92
N PRO A 221 -3.78 -3.78 9.27
CA PRO A 221 -4.95 -3.31 8.54
C PRO A 221 -5.03 -3.94 7.14
N ILE A 222 -4.90 -5.27 7.04
CA ILE A 222 -5.07 -6.00 5.76
C ILE A 222 -6.55 -5.93 5.35
N GLN A 223 -6.79 -5.48 4.12
CA GLN A 223 -8.11 -5.40 3.50
C GLN A 223 -8.42 -6.62 2.65
N ALA A 224 -7.41 -7.14 1.94
CA ALA A 224 -7.54 -8.29 1.05
C ALA A 224 -6.17 -8.92 0.77
N PHE A 225 -6.19 -10.19 0.41
CA PHE A 225 -5.14 -10.78 -0.42
C PHE A 225 -5.49 -10.55 -1.89
N PHE A 226 -4.49 -10.50 -2.76
CA PHE A 226 -4.72 -10.31 -4.18
C PHE A 226 -3.86 -11.22 -5.03
N TYR A 227 -4.29 -11.42 -6.27
CA TYR A 227 -3.46 -12.01 -7.32
C TYR A 227 -3.68 -11.34 -8.68
N LEU A 228 -2.65 -11.41 -9.52
CA LEU A 228 -2.68 -11.20 -10.96
C LEU A 228 -2.72 -12.58 -11.66
N ASP A 229 -2.98 -12.62 -12.96
CA ASP A 229 -2.95 -13.87 -13.73
C ASP A 229 -1.69 -14.71 -13.42
N GLY A 230 -1.92 -15.98 -13.05
CA GLY A 230 -0.88 -16.93 -12.61
C GLY A 230 -0.55 -16.91 -11.11
N GLY A 231 -1.10 -16.00 -10.31
CA GLY A 231 -0.78 -15.84 -8.89
C GLY A 231 -1.76 -16.44 -7.88
N LEU A 232 -2.85 -17.08 -8.33
CA LEU A 232 -3.94 -17.53 -7.43
C LEU A 232 -3.44 -18.47 -6.32
N ALA A 233 -2.57 -19.43 -6.65
CA ALA A 233 -2.05 -20.38 -5.68
C ALA A 233 -1.29 -19.70 -4.52
N GLY A 234 -0.55 -18.62 -4.81
CA GLY A 234 0.14 -17.82 -3.79
C GLY A 234 -0.86 -17.08 -2.89
N ALA A 235 -1.88 -16.44 -3.47
CA ALA A 235 -2.91 -15.76 -2.69
C ALA A 235 -3.75 -16.72 -1.82
N GLN A 236 -4.02 -17.93 -2.31
CA GLN A 236 -4.70 -18.98 -1.56
C GLN A 236 -3.85 -19.49 -0.39
N HIS A 237 -2.53 -19.64 -0.60
CA HIS A 237 -1.61 -19.96 0.49
C HIS A 237 -1.65 -18.87 1.57
N ASP A 238 -1.50 -17.61 1.17
CA ASP A 238 -1.48 -16.47 2.10
C ASP A 238 -2.80 -16.32 2.88
N GLN A 239 -3.95 -16.52 2.22
CA GLN A 239 -5.26 -16.49 2.89
C GLN A 239 -5.36 -17.55 3.99
N ARG A 240 -4.99 -18.79 3.67
CA ARG A 240 -5.04 -19.92 4.62
C ARG A 240 -4.06 -19.74 5.77
N ASP A 241 -2.85 -19.26 5.51
CA ASP A 241 -1.90 -18.93 6.57
C ASP A 241 -2.48 -17.85 7.49
N PHE A 242 -3.06 -16.79 6.93
CA PHE A 242 -3.67 -15.72 7.72
C PHE A 242 -4.82 -16.22 8.59
N PHE A 243 -5.71 -17.04 8.03
CA PHE A 243 -6.81 -17.66 8.78
C PHE A 243 -6.29 -18.48 9.96
N ASN A 244 -5.30 -19.33 9.73
CA ASN A 244 -4.70 -20.16 10.77
C ASN A 244 -4.01 -19.31 11.86
N LYS A 245 -3.24 -18.29 11.48
CA LYS A 245 -2.47 -17.44 12.40
C LYS A 245 -3.33 -16.47 13.20
N THR A 246 -4.52 -16.14 12.70
CA THR A 246 -5.48 -15.27 13.39
C THR A 246 -6.52 -16.02 14.20
N GLY A 247 -6.57 -17.36 14.11
CA GLY A 247 -7.60 -18.17 14.76
C GLY A 247 -8.97 -18.04 14.09
N GLY A 248 -9.02 -17.70 12.80
CA GLY A 248 -10.24 -17.78 12.00
C GLY A 248 -10.66 -16.51 11.26
N ARG A 249 -9.84 -15.45 11.19
CA ARG A 249 -10.19 -14.27 10.40
C ARG A 249 -9.97 -14.54 8.92
N VAL A 250 -11.02 -14.32 8.12
CA VAL A 250 -10.97 -14.50 6.66
C VAL A 250 -10.86 -13.13 5.99
N MET A 251 -9.76 -12.89 5.29
CA MET A 251 -9.63 -11.75 4.36
C MET A 251 -9.91 -12.26 2.93
N PRO A 252 -10.71 -11.55 2.11
CA PRO A 252 -11.03 -12.03 0.77
C PRO A 252 -9.80 -11.99 -0.14
N ILE A 253 -9.74 -12.94 -1.07
CA ILE A 253 -8.85 -12.89 -2.24
C ILE A 253 -9.56 -12.11 -3.35
N ILE A 254 -8.87 -11.11 -3.91
CA ILE A 254 -9.33 -10.28 -5.01
C ILE A 254 -8.43 -10.48 -6.23
N LYS A 255 -9.01 -10.87 -7.36
CA LYS A 255 -8.29 -10.84 -8.64
C LYS A 255 -8.12 -9.39 -9.07
N ILE A 256 -6.90 -9.00 -9.39
CA ILE A 256 -6.59 -7.71 -10.01
C ILE A 256 -6.21 -7.94 -11.46
N THR A 257 -6.92 -7.26 -12.37
CA THR A 257 -6.47 -7.10 -13.76
C THR A 257 -5.83 -5.72 -13.86
N LEU A 258 -4.51 -5.67 -14.07
CA LEU A 258 -3.83 -4.41 -14.32
C LEU A 258 -4.09 -3.92 -15.76
N PRO A 259 -4.14 -2.60 -15.98
CA PRO A 259 -4.31 -2.02 -17.31
C PRO A 259 -3.14 -2.41 -18.23
N ARG A 260 -3.43 -2.76 -19.49
CA ARG A 260 -2.40 -3.06 -20.51
C ARG A 260 -2.05 -1.83 -21.35
N THR A 261 -2.98 -0.88 -21.42
CA THR A 261 -2.78 0.42 -22.09
C THR A 261 -3.20 1.55 -21.15
N ALA A 262 -2.75 2.78 -21.42
CA ALA A 262 -3.06 3.93 -20.56
C ALA A 262 -4.58 4.26 -20.51
N SER A 263 -5.33 3.87 -21.54
CA SER A 263 -6.79 4.05 -21.60
C SER A 263 -7.57 2.97 -20.86
N GLU A 264 -7.00 1.79 -20.63
CA GLU A 264 -7.60 0.74 -19.79
C GLU A 264 -7.51 1.11 -18.31
N ASP A 265 -8.47 0.65 -17.51
CA ASP A 265 -8.49 0.81 -16.07
C ASP A 265 -8.24 -0.53 -15.36
N ALA A 266 -7.65 -0.47 -14.15
CA ALA A 266 -7.52 -1.64 -13.32
C ALA A 266 -8.91 -2.16 -12.88
N GLN A 267 -9.06 -3.47 -12.81
CA GLN A 267 -10.28 -4.14 -12.36
C GLN A 267 -10.02 -4.95 -11.09
N PHE A 268 -10.98 -4.93 -10.17
CA PHE A 268 -10.94 -5.66 -8.90
C PHE A 268 -12.13 -6.61 -8.86
N ILE A 269 -11.87 -7.91 -8.91
CA ILE A 269 -12.90 -8.93 -9.09
C ILE A 269 -12.86 -9.89 -7.91
N TYR A 270 -14.01 -10.07 -7.27
CA TYR A 270 -14.21 -11.11 -6.27
C TYR A 270 -14.82 -12.35 -6.93
N SER A 271 -14.28 -13.51 -6.60
CA SER A 271 -14.80 -14.82 -6.99
C SER A 271 -14.88 -15.70 -5.75
N ALA A 272 -16.04 -16.31 -5.51
CA ALA A 272 -16.22 -17.25 -4.40
C ALA A 272 -15.38 -18.52 -4.59
N ALA A 273 -15.10 -18.92 -5.84
CA ALA A 273 -14.30 -20.09 -6.17
C ALA A 273 -12.81 -19.91 -5.83
N ASP A 274 -12.34 -18.66 -5.68
CA ASP A 274 -10.94 -18.37 -5.39
C ASP A 274 -10.62 -18.54 -3.90
N GLN A 275 -11.64 -18.54 -3.03
CA GLN A 275 -11.49 -18.51 -1.56
C GLN A 275 -11.29 -19.93 -0.99
N VAL A 276 -10.33 -20.09 -0.08
CA VAL A 276 -9.94 -21.39 0.49
C VAL A 276 -10.06 -21.50 2.02
N LYS A 277 -10.41 -20.39 2.69
CA LYS A 277 -10.43 -20.23 4.16
C LYS A 277 -9.03 -20.20 4.75
#